data_AF-A0A6J8ABP1-F1
#
_entry.id   AF-A0A6J8ABP1-F1
#
_cell.length_a   1.000
_cell.length_b   1.000
_cell.length_c   1.000
_cell.angle_alpha   90.00
_cell.angle_beta   90.00
_cell.angle_gamma   90.00
#
_symmetry.space_group_name_H-M   'P 1'
#
loop_
_entity.id
_entity.type
_entity.pdbx_description
1 polymer ?
#
loop_
_entity_poly.entity_id
_entity_poly.type
_entity_poly.pdbx_seq_one_letter_code
_entity_poly.pdbx_strand_id
1 'polypeptide(L)'
;MSKAQQNVYVNNIFDAGKTDPDNNLEYEECFASVDKSIYDELSSTQEKGTPSNDSVKMNSMPGVQSKQSDNSIYQKLALLRPMFLILFCILITALVTAITTFFATKNNLSEKKTIHATECSSTCNNDTERRVQQQISHSCSREFCPGNGVHLGVRFSRTELYSSYYMSDDNTTLSNVNTDETSKSASARLLTYRGTISDVCVGDDDLIYYEINYTFSIRTYLTNYFDKEDILEVGIAERSNVDKYTNAGAAASGWSFNMYYTRSAFYWFGRHNVYINARHNGRSHTSQSLLTTSIGEELHGQLKIFINTRRDEFTVMYNDLKVYVFDEIQSNETLCPVFGVYNPNYVNVQLKILNSLNFSMYPW
;
A
#
# COMPACT_ATOMS: atom_id res chain seq x y z
N MET A 1 -21.48 -10.92 -28.09
CA MET A 1 -20.51 -12.03 -27.97
C MET A 1 -19.56 -11.70 -26.83
N SER A 2 -19.36 -12.68 -25.96
CA SER A 2 -18.89 -12.57 -24.57
C SER A 2 -17.43 -12.17 -24.41
N LYS A 3 -17.17 -11.38 -23.35
CA LYS A 3 -15.89 -11.26 -22.66
C LYS A 3 -15.46 -12.62 -22.11
N ALA A 4 -14.19 -13.01 -22.27
CA ALA A 4 -13.48 -13.84 -21.29
C ALA A 4 -11.98 -13.86 -21.58
N GLN A 5 -11.22 -14.01 -20.48
CA GLN A 5 -9.82 -14.44 -20.36
C GLN A 5 -8.76 -13.35 -20.23
N GLN A 6 -8.61 -12.86 -18.99
CA GLN A 6 -7.28 -12.62 -18.41
C GLN A 6 -7.09 -13.63 -17.27
N ASN A 7 -6.14 -14.54 -17.46
CA ASN A 7 -5.70 -15.51 -16.47
C ASN A 7 -4.79 -14.81 -15.44
N VAL A 8 -5.15 -14.91 -14.17
CA VAL A 8 -4.25 -14.60 -13.04
C VAL A 8 -3.69 -15.92 -12.55
N TYR A 9 -2.38 -16.10 -12.70
CA TYR A 9 -1.63 -17.17 -12.01
C TYR A 9 -1.32 -16.69 -10.59
N VAL A 10 -1.94 -17.34 -9.59
CA VAL A 10 -1.52 -17.23 -8.19
C VAL A 10 -0.73 -18.49 -7.85
N ASN A 11 0.57 -18.32 -7.57
CA ASN A 11 1.39 -19.39 -6.99
C ASN A 11 1.18 -19.39 -5.48
N ASN A 12 0.56 -20.45 -4.96
CA ASN A 12 0.55 -20.80 -3.55
C ASN A 12 1.86 -21.50 -3.18
N ILE A 13 2.71 -20.86 -2.38
CA ILE A 13 3.66 -21.53 -1.48
C ILE A 13 3.84 -20.62 -0.27
N PHE A 14 3.29 -20.99 0.89
CA PHE A 14 4.00 -21.16 2.16
C PHE A 14 2.98 -21.48 3.26
N ASP A 15 3.08 -22.71 3.75
CA ASP A 15 2.46 -23.21 4.97
C ASP A 15 3.63 -23.76 5.82
N ALA A 16 3.96 -23.05 6.91
CA ALA A 16 4.88 -23.40 8.01
C ALA A 16 5.22 -22.09 8.75
N GLY A 17 5.13 -21.94 10.06
CA GLY A 17 4.75 -22.83 11.14
C GLY A 17 4.58 -21.97 12.41
N LYS A 18 3.96 -22.55 13.43
CA LYS A 18 3.89 -21.96 14.77
C LYS A 18 5.30 -21.80 15.35
N THR A 19 5.64 -20.60 15.80
CA THR A 19 6.82 -20.35 16.64
C THR A 19 6.38 -19.98 18.05
N ASP A 20 7.01 -20.64 19.01
CA ASP A 20 6.94 -20.46 20.47
C ASP A 20 7.16 -18.99 20.90
N PRO A 21 6.54 -18.51 22.00
CA PRO A 21 6.69 -17.12 22.45
C PRO A 21 7.98 -16.81 23.24
N ASP A 22 8.87 -17.78 23.49
CA ASP A 22 9.96 -17.62 24.47
C ASP A 22 11.38 -17.47 23.89
N ASN A 23 11.56 -17.14 22.61
CA ASN A 23 12.89 -16.88 22.05
C ASN A 23 13.08 -15.41 21.65
N ASN A 24 13.62 -14.63 22.61
CA ASN A 24 14.33 -13.39 22.36
C ASN A 24 15.59 -13.66 21.51
N LEU A 25 15.52 -13.32 20.22
CA LEU A 25 16.71 -13.11 19.40
C LEU A 25 16.63 -11.70 18.81
N GLU A 26 17.49 -10.83 19.34
CA GLU A 26 17.82 -9.53 18.78
C GLU A 26 18.29 -9.69 17.33
N TYR A 27 17.52 -9.17 16.38
CA TYR A 27 18.03 -8.87 15.05
C TYR A 27 18.67 -7.47 15.11
N GLU A 28 19.95 -7.44 15.48
CA GLU A 28 20.82 -6.28 15.20
C GLU A 28 20.96 -6.13 13.68
N GLU A 29 20.51 -4.99 13.16
CA GLU A 29 20.79 -4.57 11.79
C GLU A 29 22.29 -4.29 11.65
N CYS A 30 22.99 -5.20 10.98
CA CYS A 30 24.31 -4.91 10.41
C CYS A 30 24.17 -3.92 9.23
N PHE A 31 24.34 -2.63 9.51
CA PHE A 31 24.79 -1.68 8.49
C PHE A 31 26.15 -1.10 8.89
N ALA A 32 27.15 -1.48 8.09
CA ALA A 32 28.49 -0.98 8.15
C ALA A 32 28.50 0.56 8.02
N SER A 33 29.29 1.19 8.88
CA SER A 33 29.67 2.60 8.85
C SER A 33 30.18 3.00 7.46
N VAL A 34 29.44 3.87 6.78
CA VAL A 34 29.99 4.64 5.65
C VAL A 34 30.76 5.81 6.24
N ASP A 35 32.03 5.86 5.86
CA ASP A 35 33.06 6.78 6.34
C ASP A 35 32.67 8.25 6.11
N LYS A 36 32.68 9.03 7.19
CA LYS A 36 32.27 10.44 7.26
C LYS A 36 33.32 11.40 6.68
N SER A 37 34.49 10.89 6.27
CA SER A 37 35.61 11.69 5.77
C SER A 37 35.46 12.19 4.33
N ILE A 38 34.49 11.70 3.56
CA ILE A 38 34.30 12.11 2.15
C ILE A 38 33.52 13.43 2.00
N TYR A 39 32.79 13.86 3.04
CA TYR A 39 31.98 15.09 2.97
C TYR A 39 32.72 16.36 3.41
N ASP A 40 33.79 16.24 4.20
CA ASP A 40 34.51 17.41 4.73
C ASP A 40 35.54 18.01 3.74
N GLU A 41 35.81 17.35 2.61
CA GLU A 41 36.78 17.80 1.59
C GLU A 41 36.15 18.66 0.47
N LEU A 42 34.83 18.88 0.49
CA LEU A 42 34.10 19.67 -0.53
C LEU A 42 33.54 21.01 -0.03
N SER A 43 33.74 21.37 1.25
CA SER A 43 33.18 22.60 1.84
C SER A 43 34.21 23.67 2.25
N SER A 44 35.50 23.50 1.95
CA SER A 44 36.53 24.51 2.28
C SER A 44 37.11 25.19 1.04
N THR A 45 36.33 26.03 0.37
CA THR A 45 36.88 27.17 -0.38
C THR A 45 35.76 28.15 -0.72
N GLN A 46 35.46 29.07 0.19
CA GLN A 46 35.06 30.44 -0.15
C GLN A 46 35.02 31.30 1.11
N GLU A 47 36.10 32.05 1.36
CA GLU A 47 36.02 33.29 2.13
C GLU A 47 36.34 34.48 1.21
N LYS A 48 35.38 35.42 1.22
CA LYS A 48 35.48 36.89 1.27
C LYS A 48 36.44 37.63 0.32
N GLY A 49 35.84 38.54 -0.44
CA GLY A 49 36.50 39.77 -0.90
C GLY A 49 35.54 40.67 -1.69
N THR A 50 35.09 41.76 -1.07
CA THR A 50 34.43 42.90 -1.76
C THR A 50 35.50 43.90 -2.21
N PRO A 51 35.75 44.08 -3.52
CA PRO A 51 35.95 45.38 -4.19
C PRO A 51 34.82 46.39 -4.44
N SER A 52 35.09 47.67 -4.21
CA SER A 52 34.45 48.86 -4.76
C SER A 52 34.77 49.11 -6.25
N ASN A 53 33.94 49.96 -6.88
CA ASN A 53 34.14 50.58 -8.19
C ASN A 53 35.54 51.21 -8.36
N ASP A 54 36.18 50.96 -9.51
CA ASP A 54 36.88 51.99 -10.27
C ASP A 54 37.15 51.55 -11.73
N SER A 55 37.04 52.52 -12.62
CA SER A 55 37.22 52.42 -14.07
C SER A 55 38.68 52.37 -14.49
N VAL A 56 39.12 51.35 -15.25
CA VAL A 56 40.37 51.40 -16.03
C VAL A 56 40.21 50.66 -17.36
N LYS A 57 40.61 51.35 -18.43
CA LYS A 57 40.74 50.93 -19.83
C LYS A 57 42.01 50.09 -20.06
N MET A 58 42.03 49.39 -21.20
CA MET A 58 43.19 48.94 -21.99
C MET A 58 43.92 47.65 -21.56
N ASN A 59 43.79 46.56 -22.33
CA ASN A 59 44.71 46.19 -23.43
C ASN A 59 44.62 44.70 -23.79
N SER A 60 44.88 44.45 -25.07
CA SER A 60 44.91 43.19 -25.81
C SER A 60 46.10 42.27 -25.52
N MET A 61 45.93 40.99 -25.91
CA MET A 61 46.90 39.87 -26.13
C MET A 61 47.02 38.81 -25.01
N PRO A 62 47.46 37.57 -25.30
CA PRO A 62 47.25 36.72 -26.48
C PRO A 62 46.86 35.25 -26.13
N GLY A 63 46.39 34.52 -27.15
CA GLY A 63 46.36 33.05 -27.32
C GLY A 63 46.46 32.11 -26.11
N VAL A 64 45.31 31.58 -25.68
CA VAL A 64 45.23 30.35 -24.89
C VAL A 64 45.15 29.17 -25.87
N GLN A 65 46.21 28.37 -25.94
CA GLN A 65 46.18 27.08 -26.63
C GLN A 65 45.20 26.15 -25.90
N SER A 66 44.18 25.67 -26.62
CA SER A 66 43.27 24.64 -26.14
C SER A 66 44.04 23.34 -25.91
N LYS A 67 44.15 22.90 -24.66
CA LYS A 67 44.50 21.51 -24.34
C LYS A 67 43.42 20.62 -24.94
N GLN A 68 43.78 19.93 -26.01
CA GLN A 68 43.04 18.87 -26.65
C GLN A 68 42.91 17.71 -25.63
N SER A 69 41.84 17.70 -24.84
CA SER A 69 41.59 16.64 -23.87
C SER A 69 41.22 15.36 -24.58
N ASP A 70 41.80 14.25 -24.13
CA ASP A 70 41.69 12.90 -24.67
C ASP A 70 40.24 12.43 -24.93
N ASN A 71 39.79 12.62 -26.17
CA ASN A 71 38.54 12.05 -26.72
C ASN A 71 38.57 10.51 -26.86
N SER A 72 39.65 9.83 -26.44
CA SER A 72 39.83 8.39 -26.67
C SER A 72 38.97 7.51 -25.76
N ILE A 73 38.59 7.98 -24.57
CA ILE A 73 37.81 7.20 -23.60
C ILE A 73 36.33 7.14 -24.00
N TYR A 74 35.75 8.26 -24.41
CA TYR A 74 34.34 8.32 -24.84
C TYR A 74 34.09 7.55 -26.14
N GLN A 75 35.06 7.54 -27.06
CA GLN A 75 34.98 6.70 -28.27
C GLN A 75 35.05 5.20 -27.95
N LYS A 76 35.85 4.79 -26.95
CA LYS A 76 35.89 3.39 -26.49
C LYS A 76 34.59 2.97 -25.79
N LEU A 77 33.99 3.84 -24.98
CA LEU A 77 32.69 3.59 -24.33
C LEU A 77 31.52 3.52 -25.32
N ALA A 78 31.56 4.28 -26.41
CA ALA A 78 30.53 4.22 -27.46
C ALA A 78 30.48 2.86 -28.17
N LEU A 79 31.63 2.19 -28.32
CA LEU A 79 31.73 0.86 -28.94
C LEU A 79 31.28 -0.28 -28.00
N LEU A 80 31.37 -0.10 -26.69
CA LEU A 80 30.98 -1.12 -25.71
C LEU A 80 29.46 -1.23 -25.54
N ARG A 81 28.71 -0.14 -25.69
CA ARG A 81 27.24 -0.12 -25.55
C ARG A 81 26.50 -1.14 -26.44
N PRO A 82 26.75 -1.22 -27.76
CA PRO A 82 26.08 -2.22 -28.60
C PRO A 82 26.50 -3.65 -28.24
N MET A 83 27.76 -3.87 -27.82
CA MET A 83 28.22 -5.18 -27.37
C MET A 83 27.48 -5.67 -26.12
N PHE A 84 27.29 -4.79 -25.12
CA PHE A 84 26.49 -5.11 -23.93
C PHE A 84 25.04 -5.43 -24.28
N LEU A 85 24.45 -4.70 -25.22
CA LEU A 85 23.07 -4.93 -25.65
C LEU A 85 22.92 -6.28 -26.35
N ILE A 86 23.87 -6.64 -27.22
CA ILE A 86 23.90 -7.95 -27.89
C ILE A 86 24.08 -9.08 -26.86
N LEU A 87 25.02 -8.94 -25.91
CA LEU A 87 25.27 -9.95 -24.88
C LEU A 87 24.03 -10.16 -24.00
N PHE A 88 23.34 -9.07 -23.65
CA PHE A 88 22.10 -9.10 -22.88
C PHE A 88 20.97 -9.80 -23.64
N CYS A 89 20.81 -9.52 -24.95
CA CYS A 89 19.84 -10.22 -25.79
C CYS A 89 20.13 -11.73 -25.90
N ILE A 90 21.40 -12.13 -26.00
CA ILE A 90 21.80 -13.54 -26.02
C ILE A 90 21.45 -14.22 -24.69
N LEU A 91 21.74 -13.57 -23.55
CA LEU A 91 21.42 -14.08 -22.22
C LEU A 91 19.91 -14.27 -22.01
N ILE A 92 19.09 -13.29 -22.41
CA ILE A 92 17.62 -13.41 -22.33
C ILE A 92 17.12 -14.56 -23.21
N THR A 93 17.64 -14.67 -24.44
CA THR A 93 17.22 -15.73 -25.37
C THR A 93 17.58 -17.11 -24.83
N ALA A 94 18.76 -17.26 -24.24
CA ALA A 94 19.19 -18.50 -23.59
C ALA A 94 18.30 -18.85 -22.38
N LEU A 95 17.97 -17.86 -21.54
CA LEU A 95 17.11 -18.06 -20.38
C LEU A 95 15.69 -18.48 -20.77
N VAL A 96 15.08 -17.82 -21.77
CA VAL A 96 13.75 -18.17 -22.28
C VAL A 96 13.75 -19.58 -22.87
N THR A 97 14.80 -19.95 -23.60
CA THR A 97 14.97 -21.30 -24.16
C THR A 97 15.09 -22.34 -23.05
N ALA A 98 15.84 -22.07 -21.98
CA ALA A 98 15.97 -22.98 -20.84
C ALA A 98 14.63 -23.20 -20.12
N ILE A 99 13.87 -22.12 -19.88
CA ILE A 99 12.57 -22.19 -19.20
C ILE A 99 11.56 -22.97 -20.04
N THR A 100 11.46 -22.68 -21.34
CA THR A 100 10.52 -23.39 -22.24
C THR A 100 10.86 -24.88 -22.35
N THR A 101 12.14 -25.23 -22.42
CA THR A 101 12.60 -26.63 -22.44
C THR A 101 12.27 -27.35 -21.13
N PHE A 102 12.44 -26.68 -19.98
CA PHE A 102 12.10 -27.24 -18.67
C PHE A 102 10.61 -27.59 -18.56
N PHE A 103 9.72 -26.68 -18.99
CA PHE A 103 8.27 -26.93 -18.96
C PHE A 103 7.83 -28.02 -19.96
N ALA A 104 8.42 -28.05 -21.16
CA ALA A 104 8.15 -29.12 -22.12
C ALA A 104 8.54 -30.51 -21.58
N THR A 105 9.68 -30.59 -20.88
CA THR A 105 10.16 -31.85 -20.28
C THR A 105 9.26 -32.29 -19.12
N LYS A 106 8.80 -31.35 -18.28
CA LYS A 106 7.90 -31.64 -17.15
C LYS A 106 6.53 -32.15 -17.60
N ASN A 107 5.98 -31.59 -18.69
CA ASN A 107 4.67 -32.02 -19.21
C ASN A 107 4.72 -33.44 -19.81
N ASN A 108 5.83 -33.80 -20.48
CA ASN A 108 6.03 -35.17 -20.99
C ASN A 108 6.19 -36.23 -19.88
N LEU A 109 6.59 -35.83 -18.67
CA LEU A 109 6.65 -36.73 -17.50
C LEU A 109 5.28 -36.94 -16.84
N SER A 110 4.34 -36.01 -17.01
CA SER A 110 2.98 -36.11 -16.46
C SER A 110 2.09 -37.09 -17.23
N GLU A 111 2.29 -37.26 -18.53
CA GLU A 111 1.48 -38.19 -19.35
C GLU A 111 1.80 -39.68 -19.12
N LYS A 112 2.87 -40.00 -18.37
CA LYS A 112 3.27 -41.39 -18.11
C LYS A 112 2.72 -42.00 -16.81
N LYS A 113 1.83 -41.30 -16.08
CA LYS A 113 1.36 -41.73 -14.75
C LYS A 113 -0.16 -41.84 -14.59
N THR A 114 -0.89 -42.13 -15.67
CA THR A 114 -2.34 -42.35 -15.62
C THR A 114 -2.70 -43.75 -16.11
N ILE A 115 -2.37 -44.78 -15.31
CA ILE A 115 -3.02 -46.09 -15.40
C ILE A 115 -3.31 -46.57 -13.97
N HIS A 116 -4.56 -46.98 -13.75
CA HIS A 116 -5.21 -47.51 -12.54
C HIS A 116 -5.79 -46.50 -11.54
N ALA A 117 -7.02 -46.07 -11.83
CA ALA A 117 -8.06 -45.94 -10.81
C ALA A 117 -9.34 -46.59 -11.37
N THR A 118 -9.55 -47.85 -11.00
CA THR A 118 -10.77 -48.62 -11.31
C THR A 118 -11.70 -48.54 -10.11
N GLU A 119 -12.92 -48.09 -10.38
CA GLU A 119 -14.22 -48.36 -9.74
C GLU A 119 -14.31 -48.93 -8.31
N CYS A 120 -15.02 -48.18 -7.45
CA CYS A 120 -16.01 -48.69 -6.47
C CYS A 120 -17.05 -47.55 -6.31
N SER A 121 -18.18 -47.59 -7.03
CA SER A 121 -19.44 -48.24 -6.65
C SER A 121 -20.09 -47.68 -5.38
N SER A 122 -21.05 -46.78 -5.62
CA SER A 122 -22.39 -46.65 -5.04
C SER A 122 -22.74 -47.19 -3.63
N THR A 123 -23.65 -46.40 -3.02
CA THR A 123 -24.64 -46.68 -1.96
C THR A 123 -24.25 -46.41 -0.49
N CYS A 124 -25.23 -45.81 0.24
CA CYS A 124 -25.26 -45.30 1.64
C CYS A 124 -24.82 -43.83 1.77
N ASN A 125 -25.58 -42.83 2.24
CA ASN A 125 -26.85 -42.75 2.96
C ASN A 125 -27.46 -41.34 2.75
N ASN A 126 -28.71 -41.25 2.31
CA ASN A 126 -29.49 -40.00 2.18
C ASN A 126 -30.14 -39.53 3.49
N ASP A 127 -29.73 -40.05 4.65
CA ASP A 127 -30.33 -39.73 5.96
C ASP A 127 -29.47 -38.83 6.86
N THR A 128 -28.26 -38.48 6.44
CA THR A 128 -27.35 -37.62 7.24
C THR A 128 -27.54 -36.13 6.96
N GLU A 129 -28.00 -35.76 5.75
CA GLU A 129 -28.20 -34.37 5.35
C GLU A 129 -29.42 -33.72 6.04
N ARG A 130 -30.43 -34.51 6.39
CA ARG A 130 -31.66 -34.01 7.03
C ARG A 130 -31.52 -33.77 8.54
N ARG A 131 -30.60 -34.48 9.21
CA ARG A 131 -30.33 -34.30 10.66
C ARG A 131 -29.39 -33.13 10.95
N VAL A 132 -28.49 -32.79 10.04
CA VAL A 132 -27.63 -31.60 10.18
C VAL A 132 -28.42 -30.30 9.95
N GLN A 133 -29.40 -30.29 9.03
CA GLN A 133 -30.26 -29.11 8.85
C GLN A 133 -31.25 -28.87 10.00
N GLN A 134 -31.72 -29.92 10.69
CA GLN A 134 -32.62 -29.74 11.84
C GLN A 134 -31.90 -29.36 13.14
N GLN A 135 -30.63 -29.73 13.34
CA GLN A 135 -29.85 -29.25 14.50
C GLN A 135 -29.32 -27.82 14.35
N ILE A 136 -29.22 -27.29 13.13
CA ILE A 136 -28.86 -25.88 12.89
C ILE A 136 -30.10 -24.96 13.01
N SER A 137 -31.31 -25.50 12.83
CA SER A 137 -32.56 -24.71 12.96
C SER A 137 -33.00 -24.42 14.41
N HIS A 138 -32.37 -25.06 15.41
CA HIS A 138 -32.76 -24.92 16.83
C HIS A 138 -31.66 -24.39 17.75
N SER A 139 -30.50 -23.98 17.22
CA SER A 139 -29.44 -23.30 17.99
C SER A 139 -29.27 -21.81 17.66
N CYS A 140 -29.94 -21.29 16.63
CA CYS A 140 -29.91 -19.85 16.28
C CYS A 140 -30.99 -19.00 16.96
N SER A 141 -31.68 -19.49 17.99
CA SER A 141 -32.77 -18.76 18.65
C SER A 141 -32.48 -18.33 20.10
N ARG A 142 -31.21 -18.26 20.51
CA ARG A 142 -30.83 -17.63 21.78
C ARG A 142 -30.21 -16.26 21.53
N GLU A 143 -31.09 -15.27 21.57
CA GLU A 143 -30.81 -13.94 22.14
C GLU A 143 -29.64 -13.17 21.50
N PHE A 144 -29.81 -12.79 20.23
CA PHE A 144 -29.34 -11.46 19.81
C PHE A 144 -30.32 -10.42 20.39
N CYS A 145 -30.23 -10.21 21.69
CA CYS A 145 -30.82 -9.01 22.31
C CYS A 145 -29.95 -7.83 21.83
N PRO A 146 -30.50 -6.85 21.09
CA PRO A 146 -29.75 -5.67 20.69
C PRO A 146 -29.66 -4.74 21.91
N GLY A 147 -28.78 -5.11 22.84
CA GLY A 147 -28.19 -4.19 23.79
C GLY A 147 -26.76 -3.94 23.30
N ASN A 148 -26.54 -2.75 22.75
CA ASN A 148 -25.26 -2.22 22.22
C ASN A 148 -24.98 -2.51 20.73
N GLY A 149 -25.56 -1.63 19.89
CA GLY A 149 -24.85 -0.88 18.85
C GLY A 149 -24.19 -1.61 17.66
N VAL A 150 -24.96 -2.17 16.72
CA VAL A 150 -24.46 -2.19 15.33
C VAL A 150 -24.53 -0.76 14.81
N HIS A 151 -23.41 -0.06 14.73
CA HIS A 151 -23.39 1.31 14.22
C HIS A 151 -23.46 1.29 12.69
N LEU A 152 -24.61 1.72 12.17
CA LEU A 152 -24.83 1.96 10.75
C LEU A 152 -24.63 3.45 10.46
N GLY A 153 -23.84 3.79 9.44
CA GLY A 153 -23.71 5.16 8.94
C GLY A 153 -22.43 5.89 9.34
N VAL A 154 -21.28 5.24 9.20
CA VAL A 154 -19.96 5.88 9.29
C VAL A 154 -19.88 7.02 8.26
N ARG A 155 -19.55 8.23 8.71
CA ARG A 155 -19.25 9.38 7.85
C ARG A 155 -17.94 10.01 8.26
N PHE A 156 -17.44 10.91 7.41
CA PHE A 156 -16.29 11.74 7.74
C PHE A 156 -16.69 12.89 8.67
N SER A 157 -15.85 13.21 9.66
CA SER A 157 -16.06 14.34 10.58
C SER A 157 -15.55 15.63 9.95
N ARG A 158 -16.45 16.47 9.45
CA ARG A 158 -16.09 17.81 8.93
C ARG A 158 -15.36 18.68 9.94
N THR A 159 -15.63 18.48 11.24
CA THR A 159 -14.95 19.24 12.29
C THR A 159 -13.49 18.83 12.45
N GLU A 160 -13.11 17.64 12.00
CA GLU A 160 -11.77 17.06 12.14
C GLU A 160 -11.23 16.73 10.76
N LEU A 161 -11.10 17.75 9.94
CA LEU A 161 -10.54 17.66 8.60
C LEU A 161 -9.20 18.40 8.56
N TYR A 162 -8.22 17.83 7.89
CA TYR A 162 -6.97 18.53 7.58
C TYR A 162 -7.24 19.73 6.64
N SER A 163 -6.67 20.89 6.98
CA SER A 163 -7.07 22.23 6.49
C SER A 163 -6.96 22.50 4.98
N SER A 164 -6.56 21.53 4.18
CA SER A 164 -6.38 21.64 2.72
C SER A 164 -7.17 20.61 1.91
N TYR A 165 -7.98 19.76 2.57
CA TYR A 165 -8.70 18.67 1.91
C TYR A 165 -10.16 19.01 1.63
N TYR A 166 -10.68 18.41 0.58
CA TYR A 166 -12.08 18.53 0.18
C TYR A 166 -12.90 17.47 0.89
N MET A 167 -14.08 17.86 1.38
CA MET A 167 -15.10 16.95 1.90
C MET A 167 -16.47 17.34 1.32
N SER A 168 -17.22 16.35 0.82
CA SER A 168 -18.56 16.57 0.28
C SER A 168 -19.57 17.02 1.36
N ASP A 169 -20.66 17.65 0.94
CA ASP A 169 -21.71 18.17 1.85
C ASP A 169 -22.42 17.10 2.67
N ASP A 170 -22.52 15.87 2.14
CA ASP A 170 -23.04 14.71 2.86
C ASP A 170 -22.00 14.02 3.75
N ASN A 171 -20.77 14.53 3.78
CA ASN A 171 -19.61 13.99 4.50
C ASN A 171 -19.30 12.51 4.16
N THR A 172 -19.63 12.05 2.95
CA THR A 172 -19.32 10.68 2.51
C THR A 172 -18.13 10.60 1.57
N THR A 173 -17.66 11.73 1.04
CA THR A 173 -16.52 11.80 0.11
C THR A 173 -15.41 12.69 0.68
N LEU A 174 -14.17 12.20 0.64
CA LEU A 174 -12.95 12.89 1.08
C LEU A 174 -11.95 12.88 -0.09
N SER A 175 -11.29 14.01 -0.35
CA SER A 175 -10.30 14.12 -1.42
C SER A 175 -9.13 15.02 -1.02
N ASN A 176 -7.91 14.65 -1.43
CA ASN A 176 -6.73 15.50 -1.27
C ASN A 176 -6.62 16.59 -2.35
N VAL A 177 -7.47 16.54 -3.39
CA VAL A 177 -7.58 17.55 -4.43
C VAL A 177 -8.86 18.33 -4.24
N ASN A 178 -8.76 19.66 -4.32
CA ASN A 178 -9.93 20.53 -4.38
C ASN A 178 -10.48 20.50 -5.82
N THR A 179 -11.57 19.76 -6.05
CA THR A 179 -12.20 19.66 -7.38
C THR A 179 -13.14 20.83 -7.69
N ASP A 180 -13.51 21.63 -6.70
CA ASP A 180 -14.42 22.77 -6.85
C ASP A 180 -13.90 24.02 -6.12
N GLU A 181 -13.83 25.16 -6.83
CA GLU A 181 -13.45 26.47 -6.27
C GLU A 181 -14.41 26.98 -5.17
N THR A 182 -15.51 26.26 -4.88
CA THR A 182 -16.49 26.62 -3.84
C THR A 182 -16.18 26.01 -2.47
N SER A 183 -14.97 25.45 -2.28
CA SER A 183 -14.58 24.84 -1.01
C SER A 183 -14.77 25.80 0.16
N LYS A 184 -15.77 25.53 0.99
CA LYS A 184 -15.84 26.13 2.32
C LYS A 184 -14.69 25.54 3.12
N SER A 185 -13.67 26.34 3.35
CA SER A 185 -12.65 26.09 4.36
C SER A 185 -13.37 25.63 5.63
N ALA A 186 -13.27 24.35 5.95
CA ALA A 186 -13.65 23.88 7.26
C ALA A 186 -12.74 24.61 8.24
N SER A 187 -13.31 25.11 9.33
CA SER A 187 -12.54 25.56 10.50
C SER A 187 -11.80 24.33 11.08
N ALA A 188 -10.69 23.94 10.46
CA ALA A 188 -10.04 22.65 10.60
C ALA A 188 -9.39 22.46 11.99
N ARG A 189 -9.58 21.27 12.59
CA ARG A 189 -9.07 20.87 13.92
C ARG A 189 -7.81 19.98 13.92
N LEU A 190 -7.39 19.39 12.80
CA LEU A 190 -6.20 18.52 12.74
C LEU A 190 -5.01 19.24 12.10
N LEU A 191 -3.86 19.24 12.77
CA LEU A 191 -2.65 19.95 12.39
C LEU A 191 -1.59 19.04 11.76
N THR A 192 -1.52 17.78 12.19
CA THR A 192 -0.47 16.83 11.79
C THR A 192 -1.04 15.71 10.93
N TYR A 193 -2.19 15.16 11.33
CA TYR A 193 -2.81 14.05 10.64
C TYR A 193 -3.42 14.51 9.32
N ARG A 194 -2.96 13.91 8.22
CA ARG A 194 -3.39 14.26 6.85
C ARG A 194 -4.63 13.47 6.47
N GLY A 195 -5.76 13.85 7.03
CA GLY A 195 -7.00 13.13 6.79
C GLY A 195 -8.18 13.67 7.60
N THR A 196 -9.03 12.73 8.01
CA THR A 196 -10.16 12.98 8.89
C THR A 196 -10.43 11.80 9.81
N ILE A 197 -11.18 12.04 10.87
CA ILE A 197 -11.69 11.04 11.80
C ILE A 197 -13.18 10.82 11.47
N SER A 198 -13.73 9.65 11.76
CA SER A 198 -15.17 9.43 11.63
C SER A 198 -15.98 10.24 12.65
N ASP A 199 -17.24 10.51 12.34
CA ASP A 199 -18.24 11.02 13.28
C ASP A 199 -18.70 9.98 14.31
N VAL A 200 -18.44 8.70 14.05
CA VAL A 200 -18.72 7.58 14.96
C VAL A 200 -17.40 7.04 15.51
N CYS A 201 -17.38 6.71 16.80
CA CYS A 201 -16.30 5.96 17.44
C CYS A 201 -16.90 4.72 18.11
N VAL A 202 -16.12 3.65 18.21
CA VAL A 202 -16.48 2.40 18.87
C VAL A 202 -15.96 2.39 20.29
N GLY A 203 -16.80 1.96 21.21
CA GLY A 203 -16.41 1.60 22.57
C GLY A 203 -16.22 0.09 22.71
N ASP A 204 -16.33 -0.36 23.95
CA ASP A 204 -16.27 -1.77 24.29
C ASP A 204 -17.50 -2.51 23.73
N ASP A 205 -17.28 -3.71 23.20
CA ASP A 205 -18.32 -4.61 22.66
C ASP A 205 -19.09 -4.14 21.40
N ASP A 206 -18.58 -3.14 20.67
CA ASP A 206 -19.18 -2.64 19.44
C ASP A 206 -18.76 -3.44 18.19
N LEU A 207 -19.64 -3.41 17.19
CA LEU A 207 -19.42 -3.99 15.87
C LEU A 207 -19.73 -2.98 14.77
N ILE A 208 -18.74 -2.71 13.93
CA ILE A 208 -18.88 -1.80 12.78
C ILE A 208 -18.41 -2.48 11.50
N TYR A 209 -19.18 -2.24 10.44
CA TYR A 209 -18.82 -2.57 9.07
C TYR A 209 -19.16 -1.42 8.14
N TYR A 210 -18.25 -1.13 7.23
CA TYR A 210 -18.49 -0.19 6.14
C TYR A 210 -17.55 -0.52 4.96
N GLU A 211 -17.94 -0.05 3.78
CA GLU A 211 -17.11 -0.18 2.58
C GLU A 211 -16.62 1.20 2.15
N ILE A 212 -15.42 1.26 1.58
CA ILE A 212 -14.85 2.45 0.98
C ILE A 212 -14.56 2.14 -0.48
N ASN A 213 -15.19 2.88 -1.37
CA ASN A 213 -14.68 3.00 -2.73
C ASN A 213 -13.59 4.06 -2.75
N TYR A 214 -12.46 3.73 -3.36
CA TYR A 214 -11.40 4.70 -3.57
C TYR A 214 -11.13 4.84 -5.06
N THR A 215 -10.70 6.04 -5.45
CA THR A 215 -10.14 6.34 -6.76
C THR A 215 -8.82 7.08 -6.56
N PHE A 216 -7.77 6.70 -7.29
CA PHE A 216 -6.52 7.46 -7.27
C PHE A 216 -5.81 7.46 -8.62
N SER A 217 -4.97 8.48 -8.83
CA SER A 217 -4.06 8.56 -9.98
C SER A 217 -2.71 9.11 -9.55
N ILE A 218 -1.62 8.44 -9.90
CA ILE A 218 -0.25 8.94 -9.66
C ILE A 218 0.02 10.08 -10.65
N ARG A 219 0.46 11.24 -10.15
CA ARG A 219 0.72 12.44 -10.96
C ARG A 219 2.15 12.55 -11.43
N THR A 220 3.11 12.11 -10.61
CA THR A 220 4.53 12.33 -10.85
C THR A 220 5.39 11.16 -10.41
N TYR A 221 6.59 11.09 -10.97
CA TYR A 221 7.58 10.09 -10.63
C TYR A 221 8.20 10.39 -9.27
N LEU A 222 8.51 9.33 -8.53
CA LEU A 222 9.44 9.42 -7.41
C LEU A 222 10.86 9.56 -7.95
N THR A 223 11.62 10.44 -7.33
CA THR A 223 12.99 10.76 -7.75
C THR A 223 13.89 9.54 -7.59
N ASN A 224 13.88 8.91 -6.42
CA ASN A 224 14.69 7.72 -6.16
C ASN A 224 13.88 6.43 -6.25
N TYR A 225 14.61 5.33 -6.46
CA TYR A 225 14.04 3.99 -6.59
C TYR A 225 13.45 3.47 -5.28
N PHE A 226 14.08 3.80 -4.15
CA PHE A 226 13.68 3.37 -2.81
C PHE A 226 12.67 4.32 -2.15
N ASP A 227 12.34 5.42 -2.82
CA ASP A 227 11.32 6.33 -2.34
C ASP A 227 9.96 5.62 -2.37
N LYS A 228 9.15 5.93 -1.37
CA LYS A 228 7.76 5.52 -1.29
C LYS A 228 6.93 6.76 -0.99
N GLU A 229 5.71 6.77 -1.51
CA GLU A 229 4.75 7.83 -1.20
C GLU A 229 3.41 7.20 -0.84
N ASP A 230 2.86 7.67 0.29
CA ASP A 230 1.56 7.21 0.76
C ASP A 230 0.46 7.75 -0.17
N ILE A 231 -0.56 6.92 -0.40
CA ILE A 231 -1.73 7.22 -1.24
C ILE A 231 -2.89 7.55 -0.29
N LEU A 232 -3.29 6.55 0.49
CA LEU A 232 -4.41 6.62 1.42
C LEU A 232 -4.13 5.78 2.65
N GLU A 233 -4.85 6.08 3.72
CA GLU A 233 -4.88 5.30 4.94
C GLU A 233 -6.33 5.04 5.35
N VAL A 234 -6.60 3.82 5.80
CA VAL A 234 -7.80 3.52 6.60
C VAL A 234 -7.34 2.88 7.89
N GLY A 235 -7.90 3.28 9.02
CA GLY A 235 -7.46 2.77 10.31
C GLY A 235 -8.48 2.94 11.40
N ILE A 236 -8.07 2.58 12.60
CA ILE A 236 -8.73 2.90 13.86
C ILE A 236 -7.67 3.42 14.83
N ALA A 237 -8.03 4.43 15.62
CA ALA A 237 -7.14 4.97 16.64
C ALA A 237 -7.92 5.68 17.74
N GLU A 238 -7.32 5.80 18.91
CA GLU A 238 -7.84 6.69 19.95
C GLU A 238 -7.83 8.14 19.45
N ARG A 239 -8.97 8.83 19.58
CA ARG A 239 -9.16 10.19 19.06
C ARG A 239 -8.07 11.16 19.53
N SER A 240 -7.63 11.01 20.78
CA SER A 240 -6.62 11.84 21.44
C SER A 240 -5.20 11.64 20.86
N ASN A 241 -4.97 10.59 20.07
CA ASN A 241 -3.66 10.20 19.56
C ASN A 241 -3.50 10.37 18.04
N VAL A 242 -4.59 10.51 17.28
CA VAL A 242 -4.56 10.65 15.82
C VAL A 242 -3.67 11.80 15.36
N ASP A 243 -3.86 13.00 15.93
CA ASP A 243 -3.19 14.21 15.45
C ASP A 243 -1.75 14.41 15.96
N LYS A 244 -1.22 13.43 16.71
CA LYS A 244 0.17 13.45 17.17
C LYS A 244 1.15 13.00 16.07
N TYR A 245 0.64 12.34 15.04
CA TYR A 245 1.43 11.75 13.96
C TYR A 245 0.81 12.05 12.59
N THR A 246 1.60 11.85 11.53
CA THR A 246 1.15 12.05 10.15
C THR A 246 0.31 10.88 9.62
N ASN A 247 0.42 9.71 10.24
CA ASN A 247 -0.37 8.51 9.96
C ASN A 247 -0.78 7.86 11.28
N ALA A 248 -1.95 7.22 11.31
CA ALA A 248 -2.51 6.66 12.53
C ALA A 248 -1.74 5.43 13.01
N GLY A 249 -1.22 4.62 12.08
CA GLY A 249 -0.41 3.43 12.38
C GLY A 249 0.95 3.74 13.05
N ALA A 250 1.33 5.02 13.18
CA ALA A 250 2.50 5.44 13.95
C ALA A 250 2.22 5.56 15.45
N ALA A 251 0.95 5.74 15.85
CA ALA A 251 0.56 5.79 17.25
C ALA A 251 0.57 4.40 17.88
N ALA A 252 0.89 4.34 19.18
CA ALA A 252 0.82 3.10 19.96
C ALA A 252 -0.63 2.62 20.13
N SER A 253 -1.61 3.52 20.12
CA SER A 253 -3.05 3.20 20.13
C SER A 253 -3.70 3.47 18.78
N GLY A 254 -2.97 3.15 17.71
CA GLY A 254 -3.44 3.26 16.33
C GLY A 254 -3.08 2.02 15.51
N TRP A 255 -4.04 1.55 14.73
CA TRP A 255 -3.91 0.44 13.79
C TRP A 255 -4.41 0.89 12.44
N SER A 256 -3.62 0.70 11.40
CA SER A 256 -4.01 1.20 10.08
C SER A 256 -3.49 0.37 8.94
N PHE A 257 -4.14 0.55 7.81
CA PHE A 257 -3.77 0.03 6.51
C PHE A 257 -3.41 1.22 5.64
N ASN A 258 -2.13 1.34 5.34
CA ASN A 258 -1.61 2.37 4.44
C ASN A 258 -1.41 1.76 3.05
N MET A 259 -2.04 2.35 2.06
CA MET A 259 -1.67 2.12 0.67
C MET A 259 -0.60 3.12 0.26
N TYR A 260 0.46 2.63 -0.37
CA TYR A 260 1.54 3.45 -0.88
C TYR A 260 2.00 2.93 -2.24
N TYR A 261 2.73 3.74 -2.98
CA TYR A 261 3.39 3.29 -4.19
C TYR A 261 4.90 3.50 -4.12
N THR A 262 5.61 2.64 -4.84
CA THR A 262 7.04 2.77 -5.08
C THR A 262 7.31 2.78 -6.57
N ARG A 263 8.52 3.19 -6.94
CA ARG A 263 8.97 3.08 -8.33
C ARG A 263 9.25 1.61 -8.65
N SER A 264 8.75 1.10 -9.78
CA SER A 264 9.00 -0.28 -10.19
C SER A 264 10.47 -0.48 -10.59
N ALA A 265 11.01 -1.70 -10.37
CA ALA A 265 12.37 -2.09 -10.79
C ALA A 265 12.60 -1.85 -12.29
N PHE A 266 11.52 -1.96 -13.06
CA PHE A 266 11.50 -1.68 -14.50
C PHE A 266 11.12 -0.21 -14.77
N TYR A 267 11.81 0.71 -14.10
CA TYR A 267 11.50 2.15 -14.12
C TYR A 267 11.55 2.77 -15.52
N TRP A 268 12.27 2.17 -16.46
CA TRP A 268 12.33 2.64 -17.85
C TRP A 268 10.98 2.53 -18.57
N PHE A 269 10.03 1.74 -18.04
CA PHE A 269 8.65 1.69 -18.52
C PHE A 269 7.72 2.68 -17.82
N GLY A 270 8.23 3.53 -16.92
CA GLY A 270 7.42 4.50 -16.19
C GLY A 270 6.36 3.86 -15.27
N ARG A 271 6.62 2.65 -14.80
CA ARG A 271 5.69 1.86 -13.98
C ARG A 271 5.93 2.04 -12.48
N HIS A 272 4.85 1.96 -11.72
CA HIS A 272 4.82 2.07 -10.27
C HIS A 272 4.14 0.84 -9.68
N ASN A 273 4.68 0.34 -8.58
CA ASN A 273 4.07 -0.76 -7.84
C ASN A 273 3.29 -0.19 -6.66
N VAL A 274 2.05 -0.63 -6.51
CA VAL A 274 1.16 -0.22 -5.42
C VAL A 274 1.10 -1.35 -4.41
N TYR A 275 1.21 -0.98 -3.15
CA TYR A 275 1.20 -1.89 -2.01
C TYR A 275 0.17 -1.44 -0.99
N ILE A 276 -0.30 -2.39 -0.19
CA ILE A 276 -1.03 -2.13 1.05
C ILE A 276 -0.24 -2.73 2.22
N ASN A 277 -0.15 -1.98 3.32
CA ASN A 277 0.63 -2.34 4.48
C ASN A 277 -0.15 -2.10 5.76
N ALA A 278 -0.24 -3.14 6.59
CA ALA A 278 -0.80 -3.05 7.93
C ALA A 278 0.26 -2.52 8.90
N ARG A 279 -0.04 -1.40 9.56
CA ARG A 279 0.86 -0.68 10.46
C ARG A 279 0.26 -0.48 11.84
N HIS A 280 1.11 -0.61 12.85
CA HIS A 280 0.78 -0.34 14.25
C HIS A 280 2.06 0.05 14.99
N ASN A 281 1.97 1.04 15.89
CA ASN A 281 3.09 1.52 16.70
C ASN A 281 4.38 1.81 15.88
N GLY A 282 4.19 2.41 14.70
CA GLY A 282 5.27 2.76 13.77
C GLY A 282 5.81 1.60 12.93
N ARG A 283 5.46 0.35 13.28
CA ARG A 283 5.96 -0.88 12.65
C ARG A 283 5.05 -1.36 11.53
N SER A 284 5.62 -2.11 10.60
CA SER A 284 4.90 -2.79 9.52
C SER A 284 4.72 -4.26 9.89
N HIS A 285 3.50 -4.77 9.78
CA HIS A 285 3.15 -6.17 10.06
C HIS A 285 3.04 -7.00 8.79
N THR A 286 2.53 -6.40 7.71
CA THR A 286 2.49 -7.04 6.39
C THR A 286 2.68 -5.99 5.30
N SER A 287 3.17 -6.41 4.14
CA SER A 287 3.14 -5.60 2.92
C SER A 287 2.79 -6.49 1.74
N GLN A 288 1.67 -6.19 1.09
CA GLN A 288 1.16 -6.94 -0.04
C GLN A 288 1.17 -6.07 -1.29
N SER A 289 1.74 -6.58 -2.38
CA SER A 289 1.63 -5.91 -3.69
C SER A 289 0.22 -6.10 -4.23
N LEU A 290 -0.41 -4.99 -4.60
CA LEU A 290 -1.77 -4.96 -5.15
C LEU A 290 -1.74 -5.00 -6.68
N LEU A 291 -0.97 -4.10 -7.28
CA LEU A 291 -0.94 -3.91 -8.74
C LEU A 291 0.30 -3.12 -9.18
N THR A 292 0.50 -3.08 -10.49
CA THR A 292 1.46 -2.18 -11.15
C THR A 292 0.69 -1.24 -12.09
N THR A 293 1.00 0.05 -12.05
CA THR A 293 0.29 1.09 -12.80
C THR A 293 1.24 2.12 -13.42
N SER A 294 0.72 2.94 -14.34
CA SER A 294 1.43 4.08 -14.94
C SER A 294 0.99 5.42 -14.32
N ILE A 295 1.79 6.46 -14.54
CA ILE A 295 1.39 7.83 -14.23
C ILE A 295 0.16 8.23 -15.06
N GLY A 296 -0.77 8.94 -14.41
CA GLY A 296 -2.01 9.44 -15.02
C GLY A 296 -3.08 8.38 -15.20
N GLU A 297 -2.78 7.11 -14.94
CA GLU A 297 -3.78 6.04 -14.95
C GLU A 297 -4.68 6.17 -13.71
N GLU A 298 -5.97 6.32 -13.94
CA GLU A 298 -6.98 6.35 -12.88
C GLU A 298 -7.31 4.92 -12.46
N LEU A 299 -7.15 4.64 -11.18
CA LEU A 299 -7.38 3.35 -10.59
C LEU A 299 -8.52 3.42 -9.59
N HIS A 300 -9.37 2.40 -9.62
CA HIS A 300 -10.48 2.24 -8.70
C HIS A 300 -10.34 0.95 -7.92
N GLY A 301 -10.86 0.95 -6.71
CA GLY A 301 -11.06 -0.29 -5.97
C GLY A 301 -11.93 -0.08 -4.76
N GLN A 302 -12.10 -1.17 -4.02
CA GLN A 302 -12.95 -1.19 -2.84
C GLN A 302 -12.20 -1.81 -1.66
N LEU A 303 -12.28 -1.13 -0.52
CA LEU A 303 -11.91 -1.67 0.77
C LEU A 303 -13.18 -2.02 1.55
N LYS A 304 -13.18 -3.17 2.22
CA LYS A 304 -14.22 -3.54 3.18
C LYS A 304 -13.59 -3.57 4.56
N ILE A 305 -14.19 -2.82 5.47
CA ILE A 305 -13.63 -2.56 6.79
C ILE A 305 -14.56 -3.18 7.83
N PHE A 306 -13.97 -3.93 8.74
CA PHE A 306 -14.68 -4.58 9.83
C PHE A 306 -13.93 -4.34 11.14
N ILE A 307 -14.65 -3.81 12.14
CA ILE A 307 -14.14 -3.51 13.47
C ILE A 307 -15.04 -4.23 14.46
N ASN A 308 -14.45 -5.07 15.29
CA ASN A 308 -15.15 -5.89 16.26
C ASN A 308 -14.40 -5.80 17.60
N THR A 309 -14.75 -4.80 18.41
CA THR A 309 -14.07 -4.56 19.69
C THR A 309 -14.42 -5.62 20.72
N ARG A 310 -15.53 -6.36 20.53
CA ARG A 310 -15.84 -7.55 21.35
C ARG A 310 -14.82 -8.69 21.20
N ARG A 311 -14.17 -8.78 20.03
CA ARG A 311 -13.14 -9.79 19.74
C ARG A 311 -11.74 -9.21 19.66
N ASP A 312 -11.57 -7.93 19.96
CA ASP A 312 -10.34 -7.21 19.72
C ASP A 312 -9.83 -7.39 18.28
N GLU A 313 -10.72 -7.33 17.29
CA GLU A 313 -10.39 -7.55 15.87
C GLU A 313 -10.59 -6.28 15.01
N PHE A 314 -9.59 -5.97 14.17
CA PHE A 314 -9.70 -5.00 13.07
C PHE A 314 -9.23 -5.62 11.76
N THR A 315 -10.17 -5.76 10.82
CA THR A 315 -9.95 -6.44 9.54
C THR A 315 -10.17 -5.50 8.37
N VAL A 316 -9.29 -5.58 7.37
CA VAL A 316 -9.48 -4.95 6.06
C VAL A 316 -9.37 -5.99 4.95
N MET A 317 -10.33 -5.93 4.03
CA MET A 317 -10.33 -6.69 2.79
C MET A 317 -10.17 -5.75 1.60
N TYR A 318 -9.42 -6.20 0.60
CA TYR A 318 -9.19 -5.53 -0.67
C TYR A 318 -9.78 -6.38 -1.80
N ASN A 319 -10.78 -5.87 -2.52
CA ASN A 319 -11.45 -6.61 -3.60
C ASN A 319 -11.83 -8.05 -3.21
N ASP A 320 -12.51 -8.21 -2.07
CA ASP A 320 -12.93 -9.49 -1.48
C ASP A 320 -11.80 -10.43 -1.02
N LEU A 321 -10.54 -9.98 -1.06
CA LEU A 321 -9.41 -10.71 -0.49
C LEU A 321 -9.04 -10.10 0.87
N LYS A 322 -8.97 -10.95 1.89
CA LYS A 322 -8.50 -10.55 3.22
C LYS A 322 -7.03 -10.12 3.14
N VAL A 323 -6.74 -8.88 3.53
CA VAL A 323 -5.37 -8.33 3.52
C VAL A 323 -4.66 -8.73 4.81
N TYR A 324 -5.25 -8.35 5.95
CA TYR A 324 -4.72 -8.63 7.28
C TYR A 324 -5.82 -8.47 8.33
N VAL A 325 -5.61 -9.10 9.48
CA VAL A 325 -6.43 -8.92 10.69
C VAL A 325 -5.48 -8.50 11.80
N PHE A 326 -5.74 -7.35 12.41
CA PHE A 326 -5.17 -7.06 13.70
C PHE A 326 -6.03 -7.74 14.75
N ASP A 327 -5.39 -8.62 15.52
CA ASP A 327 -5.92 -9.14 16.77
C ASP A 327 -5.38 -8.26 17.92
N GLU A 328 -6.04 -8.28 19.07
CA GLU A 328 -5.64 -7.53 20.28
C GLU A 328 -5.65 -6.00 20.10
N ILE A 329 -6.68 -5.42 19.45
CA ILE A 329 -6.87 -3.95 19.34
C ILE A 329 -7.31 -3.27 20.66
N GLN A 330 -6.65 -3.61 21.76
CA GLN A 330 -7.00 -3.11 23.10
C GLN A 330 -6.66 -1.63 23.25
N SER A 331 -7.62 -0.88 23.78
CA SER A 331 -7.55 0.58 23.89
C SER A 331 -8.08 1.03 25.25
N ASN A 332 -7.54 2.13 25.78
CA ASN A 332 -8.04 2.71 27.03
C ASN A 332 -9.17 3.72 26.78
N GLU A 333 -9.33 4.15 25.53
CA GLU A 333 -10.38 5.06 25.08
C GLU A 333 -11.17 4.44 23.92
N THR A 334 -12.29 5.08 23.56
CA THR A 334 -13.03 4.74 22.35
C THR A 334 -12.14 4.87 21.12
N LEU A 335 -12.18 3.88 20.23
CA LEU A 335 -11.46 3.88 18.97
C LEU A 335 -12.31 4.53 17.89
N CYS A 336 -11.75 5.47 17.15
CA CYS A 336 -12.44 6.11 16.04
C CYS A 336 -11.83 5.61 14.73
N PRO A 337 -12.65 5.25 13.73
CA PRO A 337 -12.18 5.10 12.36
C PRO A 337 -11.51 6.37 11.87
N VAL A 338 -10.40 6.21 11.16
CA VAL A 338 -9.61 7.32 10.61
C VAL A 338 -9.30 7.07 9.13
N PHE A 339 -9.22 8.16 8.38
CA PHE A 339 -9.08 8.13 6.93
C PHE A 339 -8.06 9.16 6.47
N GLY A 340 -6.94 8.68 5.94
CA GLY A 340 -5.87 9.50 5.39
C GLY A 340 -5.95 9.58 3.88
N VAL A 341 -5.69 10.76 3.31
CA VAL A 341 -5.47 10.96 1.87
C VAL A 341 -4.23 11.83 1.72
N TYR A 342 -3.22 11.35 0.98
CA TYR A 342 -1.87 11.92 1.12
C TYR A 342 -1.38 12.64 -0.12
N ASN A 343 -0.51 13.63 0.14
CA ASN A 343 0.38 14.30 -0.80
C ASN A 343 -0.19 14.60 -2.21
N PRO A 344 -1.00 15.66 -2.35
CA PRO A 344 -1.64 16.02 -3.62
C PRO A 344 -0.66 16.42 -4.74
N ASN A 345 0.61 16.66 -4.41
CA ASN A 345 1.65 16.91 -5.41
C ASN A 345 2.02 15.64 -6.18
N TYR A 346 1.85 14.47 -5.56
CA TYR A 346 2.29 13.19 -6.09
C TYR A 346 1.14 12.30 -6.55
N VAL A 347 0.00 12.36 -5.86
CA VAL A 347 -1.14 11.49 -6.12
C VAL A 347 -2.43 12.27 -5.92
N ASN A 348 -3.40 12.10 -6.82
CA ASN A 348 -4.78 12.52 -6.59
C ASN A 348 -5.52 11.33 -5.98
N VAL A 349 -6.25 11.56 -4.90
CA VAL A 349 -6.96 10.50 -4.18
C VAL A 349 -8.32 11.00 -3.77
N GLN A 350 -9.34 10.16 -3.99
CA GLN A 350 -10.68 10.33 -3.49
C GLN A 350 -11.14 9.05 -2.79
N LEU A 351 -11.68 9.20 -1.60
CA LEU A 351 -12.36 8.14 -0.84
C LEU A 351 -13.85 8.46 -0.81
N LYS A 352 -14.68 7.43 -0.93
CA LYS A 352 -16.12 7.51 -0.77
C LYS A 352 -16.61 6.36 0.11
N ILE A 353 -17.15 6.68 1.28
CA ILE A 353 -17.80 5.69 2.14
C ILE A 353 -19.12 5.27 1.50
N LEU A 354 -19.32 3.97 1.36
CA LEU A 354 -20.59 3.38 0.97
C LEU A 354 -21.34 2.97 2.24
N ASN A 355 -22.45 3.65 2.48
CA ASN A 355 -23.43 3.21 3.47
C ASN A 355 -24.31 2.13 2.85
N SER A 356 -23.75 0.96 2.53
CA SER A 356 -24.52 -0.17 2.00
C SER A 356 -25.06 -1.02 3.16
N LEU A 357 -26.37 -1.21 3.19
CA LEU A 357 -27.09 -2.06 4.17
C LEU A 357 -26.98 -3.56 3.87
N ASN A 358 -26.20 -3.96 2.87
CA ASN A 358 -26.06 -5.37 2.49
C ASN A 358 -24.99 -6.05 3.35
N PHE A 359 -25.29 -6.17 4.64
CA PHE A 359 -24.64 -7.12 5.53
C PHE A 359 -25.13 -8.54 5.18
N SER A 360 -24.86 -9.01 3.96
CA SER A 360 -24.99 -10.43 3.68
C SER A 360 -23.90 -11.11 4.48
N MET A 361 -24.28 -11.78 5.57
CA MET A 361 -23.40 -12.54 6.45
C MET A 361 -22.37 -13.31 5.62
N TYR A 362 -21.16 -12.77 5.53
CA TYR A 362 -20.03 -13.58 5.14
C TYR A 362 -19.86 -14.63 6.23
N PRO A 363 -19.68 -15.91 5.89
CA PRO A 363 -19.28 -16.91 6.87
C PRO A 363 -17.86 -16.57 7.30
N TRP A 364 -17.73 -15.86 8.42
CA TRP A 364 -16.46 -15.54 9.07
C TRP A 364 -15.97 -16.71 9.91
#